data_AF-A0A9P0JQK7-F1
#
_entry.id   AF-A0A9P0JQK7-F1
#
_cell.length_a   1.000
_cell.length_b   1.000
_cell.length_c   1.000
_cell.angle_alpha   90.00
_cell.angle_beta   90.00
_cell.angle_gamma   90.00
#
_symmetry.space_group_name_H-M   'P 1'
#
loop_
_entity.id
_entity.type
_entity.pdbx_description
1 polymer ?
#
loop_
_entity_poly.entity_id
_entity_poly.type
_entity_poly.pdbx_seq_one_letter_code
_entity_poly.pdbx_strand_id
1 'polypeptide(L)'
;MLDHGLEWAILRYCVCIEKLQSYNFQVRDMRGINKRFQRLESHVVTLARSVAHLSSEMRTQHLMIQEMENIRGEIAALRTQTNMLNVRSQSASRAVSSKELPTLANPARVKKLTKFFGDEPPLLRLFLRKLGYEKYASVFESERIGMVELPYLDEERLQKMGIPLGPRLRMMQEAQISVCKDNTLCIV
;
A
#
# COMPACT_ATOMS: atom_id res chain seq x y z
N MET A 1 -2.82 -23.07 23.54
CA MET A 1 -4.00 -23.56 24.29
C MET A 1 -4.00 -22.99 25.73
N LEU A 2 -3.89 -21.66 25.86
CA LEU A 2 -3.89 -20.93 27.14
C LEU A 2 -4.33 -19.48 26.85
N ASP A 3 -5.62 -19.19 26.65
CA ASP A 3 -6.04 -17.78 26.47
C ASP A 3 -7.53 -17.45 26.73
N HIS A 4 -8.21 -18.22 27.58
CA HIS A 4 -9.51 -17.82 28.10
C HIS A 4 -9.51 -17.53 29.61
N GLY A 5 -8.40 -17.78 30.32
CA GLY A 5 -8.37 -17.65 31.79
C GLY A 5 -8.34 -16.21 32.31
N LEU A 6 -7.66 -15.27 31.62
CA LEU A 6 -7.42 -13.93 32.14
C LEU A 6 -8.60 -12.97 31.96
N GLU A 7 -9.36 -13.04 30.86
CA GLU A 7 -10.52 -12.17 30.67
C GLU A 7 -11.65 -12.50 31.67
N TRP A 8 -11.90 -13.78 31.93
CA TRP A 8 -12.87 -14.19 32.95
C TRP A 8 -12.42 -13.85 34.37
N ALA A 9 -11.11 -13.81 34.64
CA ALA A 9 -10.57 -13.35 35.91
C ALA A 9 -10.78 -11.84 36.12
N ILE A 10 -10.55 -11.00 35.09
CA ILE A 10 -10.76 -9.55 35.18
C ILE A 10 -12.25 -9.22 35.37
N LEU A 11 -13.15 -9.89 34.64
CA LEU A 11 -14.60 -9.70 34.81
C LEU A 11 -15.09 -10.20 36.18
N ARG A 12 -14.57 -11.32 36.70
CA ARG A 12 -14.91 -11.79 38.07
C ARG A 12 -14.40 -10.85 39.15
N TYR A 13 -13.20 -10.30 39.01
CA TYR A 13 -12.66 -9.34 39.98
C TYR A 13 -13.45 -8.03 40.00
N CYS A 14 -13.93 -7.56 38.84
CA CYS A 14 -14.76 -6.36 38.75
C CYS A 14 -16.13 -6.54 39.47
N VAL A 15 -16.78 -7.69 39.28
CA VAL A 15 -18.04 -8.04 39.99
C VAL A 15 -17.81 -8.29 41.49
N CYS A 16 -16.65 -8.81 41.88
CA CYS A 16 -16.30 -9.01 43.29
C CYS A 16 -16.03 -7.68 44.03
N ILE A 17 -15.48 -6.69 43.31
CA ILE A 17 -15.28 -5.32 43.83
C ILE A 17 -16.61 -4.58 44.02
N GLU A 18 -17.59 -4.73 43.11
CA GLU A 18 -18.95 -4.20 43.27
C GLU A 18 -19.63 -4.71 44.56
N LYS A 19 -19.47 -6.01 44.89
CA LYS A 19 -20.08 -6.58 46.10
C LYS A 19 -19.43 -6.13 47.40
N LEU A 20 -18.13 -5.81 47.40
CA LEU A 20 -17.41 -5.31 48.57
C LEU A 20 -17.75 -3.84 48.90
N GLN A 21 -18.22 -3.07 47.93
CA GLN A 21 -18.61 -1.67 48.11
C GLN A 21 -19.95 -1.47 48.84
N SER A 22 -20.77 -2.52 48.93
CA SER A 22 -22.08 -2.45 49.61
C SER A 22 -22.00 -2.57 51.13
N TYR A 23 -20.91 -3.10 51.70
CA TYR A 23 -20.78 -3.37 53.15
C TYR A 23 -20.16 -2.21 53.96
N ASN A 24 -19.35 -1.35 53.36
CA ASN A 24 -18.66 -0.25 54.06
C ASN A 24 -19.39 1.11 53.99
N PHE A 25 -20.65 1.14 53.52
CA PHE A 25 -21.52 2.32 53.51
C PHE A 25 -22.13 2.63 54.91
N GLN A 26 -21.39 2.37 55.99
CA GLN A 26 -21.77 2.83 57.31
C GLN A 26 -21.31 4.28 57.55
N VAL A 27 -22.28 5.18 57.34
CA VAL A 27 -22.64 6.28 58.25
C VAL A 27 -21.88 7.62 58.11
N ARG A 28 -22.57 8.55 57.44
CA ARG A 28 -22.73 9.99 57.73
C ARG A 28 -21.83 11.08 57.11
N ASP A 29 -20.51 10.94 56.94
CA ASP A 29 -19.74 11.93 56.15
C ASP A 29 -19.70 11.60 54.63
N MET A 30 -20.54 10.65 54.28
CA MET A 30 -20.50 9.89 53.04
C MET A 30 -20.99 10.62 51.81
N ARG A 31 -21.76 11.71 51.90
CA ARG A 31 -22.42 12.27 50.70
C ARG A 31 -21.48 13.05 49.79
N GLY A 32 -20.62 13.90 50.34
CA GLY A 32 -19.62 14.64 49.56
C GLY A 32 -18.47 13.74 49.10
N ILE A 33 -18.07 12.82 49.98
CA ILE A 33 -17.04 11.82 49.73
C ILE A 33 -17.53 10.79 48.68
N ASN A 34 -18.79 10.31 48.73
CA ASN A 34 -19.35 9.46 47.66
C ASN A 34 -19.33 10.14 46.30
N LYS A 35 -19.62 11.44 46.20
CA LYS A 35 -19.55 12.13 44.91
C LYS A 35 -18.13 12.16 44.35
N ARG A 36 -17.12 12.27 45.22
CA ARG A 36 -15.71 12.18 44.81
C ARG A 36 -15.31 10.75 44.46
N PHE A 37 -15.77 9.76 45.22
CA PHE A 37 -15.55 8.34 44.92
C PHE A 37 -16.22 7.91 43.62
N GLN A 38 -17.49 8.25 43.39
CA GLN A 38 -18.19 7.99 42.12
C GLN A 38 -17.49 8.62 40.92
N ARG A 39 -16.93 9.83 41.08
CA ARG A 39 -16.10 10.44 40.03
C ARG A 39 -14.82 9.67 39.82
N LEU A 40 -14.11 9.33 40.89
CA LEU A 40 -12.88 8.52 40.82
C LEU A 40 -13.14 7.15 40.19
N GLU A 41 -14.21 6.48 40.57
CA GLU A 41 -14.67 5.22 39.97
C GLU A 41 -14.93 5.38 38.49
N SER A 42 -15.66 6.42 38.08
CA SER A 42 -15.89 6.71 36.67
C SER A 42 -14.59 6.94 35.90
N HIS A 43 -13.64 7.67 36.47
CA HIS A 43 -12.31 7.85 35.88
C HIS A 43 -11.52 6.55 35.80
N VAL A 44 -11.51 5.74 36.86
CA VAL A 44 -10.82 4.45 36.88
C VAL A 44 -11.43 3.48 35.86
N VAL A 45 -12.75 3.43 35.73
CA VAL A 45 -13.44 2.63 34.72
C VAL A 45 -13.10 3.12 33.31
N THR A 46 -13.07 4.43 33.10
CA THR A 46 -12.69 5.02 31.82
C THR A 46 -11.24 4.70 31.48
N LEU A 47 -10.32 4.80 32.44
CA LEU A 47 -8.92 4.44 32.26
C LEU A 47 -8.75 2.94 31.98
N ALA A 48 -9.46 2.08 32.71
CA ALA A 48 -9.43 0.64 32.47
C ALA A 48 -9.91 0.29 31.05
N ARG A 49 -10.97 0.96 30.57
CA ARG A 49 -11.44 0.83 29.19
C ARG A 49 -10.40 1.29 28.18
N SER A 50 -9.77 2.44 28.39
CA SER A 50 -8.72 2.96 27.51
C SER A 50 -7.47 2.06 27.50
N VAL A 51 -7.05 1.53 28.65
CA VAL A 51 -5.91 0.61 28.76
C VAL A 51 -6.22 -0.71 28.07
N ALA A 52 -7.43 -1.25 28.21
CA ALA A 52 -7.85 -2.46 27.51
C ALA A 52 -7.87 -2.23 25.98
N HIS A 53 -8.36 -1.08 25.53
CA HIS A 53 -8.34 -0.70 24.12
C HIS A 53 -6.92 -0.61 23.58
N LEU A 54 -6.05 0.16 24.23
CA LEU A 54 -4.64 0.31 23.85
C LEU A 54 -3.90 -1.03 23.86
N SER A 55 -4.18 -1.91 24.84
CA SER A 55 -3.63 -3.26 24.89
C SER A 55 -4.07 -4.10 23.69
N SER A 56 -5.33 -3.99 23.28
CA SER A 56 -5.84 -4.65 22.07
C SER A 56 -5.20 -4.10 20.79
N GLU A 57 -5.05 -2.78 20.69
CA GLU A 57 -4.39 -2.12 19.56
C GLU A 57 -2.92 -2.54 19.46
N MET A 58 -2.19 -2.54 20.57
CA MET A 58 -0.79 -2.96 20.62
C MET A 58 -0.62 -4.42 20.17
N ARG A 59 -1.50 -5.32 20.63
CA ARG A 59 -1.50 -6.72 20.18
C ARG A 59 -1.73 -6.84 18.68
N THR A 60 -2.70 -6.09 18.15
CA THR A 60 -3.01 -6.11 16.72
C THR A 60 -1.84 -5.56 15.90
N GLN A 61 -1.24 -4.45 16.33
CA GLN A 61 -0.07 -3.89 15.67
C GLN A 61 1.12 -4.85 15.70
N HIS A 62 1.35 -5.55 16.81
CA HIS A 62 2.43 -6.53 16.90
C HIS A 62 2.27 -7.67 15.89
N LEU A 63 1.06 -8.21 15.73
CA LEU A 63 0.77 -9.22 14.71
C LEU A 63 1.01 -8.68 13.30
N MET A 64 0.57 -7.45 13.01
CA MET A 64 0.81 -6.83 11.70
C MET A 64 2.30 -6.66 11.40
N ILE A 65 3.10 -6.23 12.38
CA ILE A 65 4.55 -6.08 12.23
C ILE A 65 5.18 -7.44 11.94
N GLN A 66 4.79 -8.49 12.66
CA GLN A 66 5.30 -9.84 12.44
C GLN A 66 4.97 -10.37 11.04
N GLU A 67 3.74 -10.16 10.56
CA GLU A 67 3.34 -10.51 9.19
C GLU A 67 4.15 -9.72 8.15
N MET A 68 4.39 -8.43 8.37
CA MET A 68 5.22 -7.61 7.47
C MET A 68 6.68 -8.08 7.45
N GLU A 69 7.24 -8.49 8.59
CA GLU A 69 8.58 -9.06 8.66
C GLU A 69 8.66 -10.40 7.93
N ASN A 70 7.64 -11.24 8.06
CA ASN A 70 7.54 -12.49 7.31
C ASN A 70 7.49 -12.24 5.79
N ILE A 71 6.61 -11.34 5.33
CA ILE A 71 6.53 -10.94 3.91
C ILE A 71 7.88 -10.41 3.41
N ARG A 72 8.55 -9.56 4.21
CA ARG A 72 9.87 -9.02 3.85
C ARG A 72 10.92 -10.14 3.74
N GLY A 73 10.86 -11.14 4.62
CA GLY A 73 11.69 -12.35 4.55
C GLY A 73 11.43 -13.16 3.28
N GLU A 74 10.17 -13.42 2.95
CA GLU A 74 9.77 -14.11 1.72
C GLU A 74 10.23 -13.35 0.46
N ILE A 75 10.09 -12.02 0.43
CA ILE A 75 10.58 -11.19 -0.67
C ILE A 75 12.10 -11.31 -0.81
N ALA A 76 12.84 -11.28 0.30
CA ALA A 76 14.29 -11.46 0.27
C ALA A 76 14.68 -12.85 -0.24
N ALA A 77 13.98 -13.90 0.21
CA ALA A 77 14.18 -15.27 -0.26
C ALA A 77 13.89 -15.38 -1.76
N LEU A 78 12.76 -14.82 -2.24
CA LEU A 78 12.40 -14.80 -3.66
C LEU A 78 13.43 -14.04 -4.51
N ARG A 79 13.96 -12.93 -4.01
CA ARG A 79 15.06 -12.20 -4.69
C ARG A 79 16.32 -13.04 -4.78
N THR A 80 16.73 -13.71 -3.71
CA THR A 80 17.91 -14.59 -3.75
C THR A 80 17.72 -15.81 -4.64
N GLN A 81 16.53 -16.44 -4.62
CA GLN A 81 16.18 -17.55 -5.51
C GLN A 81 16.19 -17.12 -6.99
N THR A 82 15.60 -15.97 -7.30
CA THR A 82 15.62 -15.39 -8.65
C THR A 82 17.05 -15.11 -9.09
N ASN A 83 17.89 -14.58 -8.21
CA ASN A 83 19.29 -14.32 -8.51
C ASN A 83 20.08 -15.62 -8.76
N MET A 84 19.83 -16.68 -7.99
CA MET A 84 20.46 -18.00 -8.18
C MET A 84 20.02 -18.68 -9.49
N LEU A 85 18.75 -18.57 -9.89
CA LEU A 85 18.26 -19.06 -11.19
C LEU A 85 18.87 -18.28 -12.37
N ASN A 86 19.08 -16.98 -12.19
CA ASN A 86 19.73 -16.14 -13.19
C ASN A 86 21.22 -16.47 -13.35
N VAL A 87 21.93 -16.79 -12.27
CA VAL A 87 23.34 -17.24 -12.30
C VAL A 87 23.49 -18.62 -12.96
N ARG A 88 22.54 -19.55 -12.75
CA ARG A 88 22.57 -20.86 -13.42
C ARG A 88 22.32 -20.77 -14.94
N SER A 89 21.56 -19.77 -15.37
CA SER A 89 21.31 -19.49 -16.80
C SER A 89 22.53 -18.87 -17.50
N GLN A 90 23.43 -18.20 -16.77
CA GLN A 90 24.63 -17.57 -17.31
C GLN A 90 25.80 -18.55 -17.55
N SER A 91 25.67 -19.81 -17.12
CA SER A 91 26.68 -20.84 -17.43
C SER A 91 26.50 -21.51 -18.79
N ALA A 92 25.47 -21.13 -19.56
CA ALA A 92 25.12 -21.74 -20.84
C ALA A 92 24.87 -20.73 -21.98
N SER A 93 25.73 -19.72 -22.17
CA SER A 93 25.95 -19.12 -23.51
C SER A 93 27.02 -18.04 -23.46
N ARG A 94 28.10 -18.28 -24.20
CA ARG A 94 29.11 -17.29 -24.54
C ARG A 94 28.61 -16.39 -25.69
N ALA A 95 29.05 -15.13 -25.64
CA ALA A 95 29.30 -14.22 -26.76
C ALA A 95 28.12 -13.46 -27.40
N VAL A 96 28.46 -12.19 -27.71
CA VAL A 96 27.94 -11.29 -28.76
C VAL A 96 27.10 -10.08 -28.30
N SER A 97 27.74 -8.93 -28.54
CA SER A 97 27.30 -7.55 -28.74
C SER A 97 25.84 -7.24 -29.12
N SER A 98 25.42 -6.04 -28.70
CA SER A 98 24.42 -5.12 -29.30
C SER A 98 22.94 -5.30 -28.94
N LYS A 99 22.37 -4.23 -28.36
CA LYS A 99 20.92 -3.89 -28.31
C LYS A 99 19.99 -5.02 -27.86
N GLU A 100 19.83 -5.23 -26.55
CA GLU A 100 18.66 -5.94 -26.03
C GLU A 100 17.81 -5.04 -25.15
N LEU A 101 16.59 -4.80 -25.64
CA LEU A 101 15.44 -4.36 -24.88
C LEU A 101 15.30 -5.20 -23.60
N PRO A 102 14.85 -4.62 -22.48
CA PRO A 102 14.47 -5.43 -21.34
C PRO A 102 13.32 -6.35 -21.73
N THR A 103 13.50 -7.63 -21.44
CA THR A 103 12.63 -8.78 -21.67
C THR A 103 11.24 -8.65 -21.00
N LEU A 104 10.40 -7.76 -21.54
CA LEU A 104 8.94 -7.72 -21.29
C LEU A 104 8.15 -8.63 -22.25
N ALA A 105 8.81 -9.30 -23.19
CA ALA A 105 8.22 -10.12 -24.26
C ALA A 105 7.65 -11.49 -23.80
N ASN A 106 7.17 -11.63 -22.56
CA ASN A 106 6.43 -12.84 -22.18
C ASN A 106 4.93 -12.63 -22.48
N PRO A 107 4.39 -13.24 -23.55
CA PRO A 107 3.00 -13.01 -23.96
C PRO A 107 1.96 -13.45 -22.91
N ALA A 108 2.31 -14.36 -21.99
CA ALA A 108 1.42 -14.78 -20.92
C ALA A 108 1.33 -13.75 -19.78
N ARG A 109 2.42 -13.03 -19.49
CA ARG A 109 2.43 -11.91 -18.54
C ARG A 109 1.74 -10.68 -19.13
N VAL A 110 1.96 -10.39 -20.41
CA VAL A 110 1.30 -9.29 -21.13
C VAL A 110 -0.21 -9.50 -21.17
N LYS A 111 -0.71 -10.69 -21.56
CA LYS A 111 -2.16 -10.99 -21.58
C LYS A 111 -2.84 -10.85 -20.22
N LYS A 112 -2.13 -11.17 -19.13
CA LYS A 112 -2.66 -11.04 -17.77
C LYS A 112 -2.74 -9.57 -17.36
N LEU A 113 -1.75 -8.75 -17.69
CA LEU A 113 -1.77 -7.30 -17.47
C LEU A 113 -2.82 -6.58 -18.34
N THR A 114 -2.91 -6.91 -19.63
CA THR A 114 -3.93 -6.36 -20.55
C THR A 114 -5.35 -6.63 -20.06
N LYS A 115 -5.59 -7.77 -19.39
CA LYS A 115 -6.88 -8.10 -18.80
C LYS A 115 -7.21 -7.29 -17.53
N PHE A 116 -6.20 -6.83 -16.78
CA PHE A 116 -6.40 -6.02 -15.56
C PHE A 116 -6.41 -4.51 -15.84
N PHE A 117 -5.75 -4.06 -16.90
CA PHE A 117 -5.73 -2.65 -17.31
C PHE A 117 -6.75 -2.29 -18.39
N GLY A 118 -7.56 -3.26 -18.84
CA GLY A 118 -8.59 -3.06 -19.86
C GLY A 118 -7.99 -2.67 -21.21
N ASP A 119 -8.82 -2.53 -22.24
CA ASP A 119 -8.38 -1.95 -23.50
C ASP A 119 -7.52 -0.71 -23.24
N GLU A 120 -6.42 -0.58 -23.96
CA GLU A 120 -5.37 0.44 -23.81
C GLU A 120 -5.80 1.84 -24.34
N PRO A 121 -6.75 2.51 -23.66
CA PRO A 121 -6.73 3.97 -23.42
C PRO A 121 -6.57 4.55 -21.98
N PRO A 122 -6.78 3.83 -20.86
CA PRO A 122 -6.96 4.49 -19.56
C PRO A 122 -5.65 4.98 -18.92
N LEU A 123 -4.53 4.29 -19.13
CA LEU A 123 -3.23 4.66 -18.56
C LEU A 123 -2.65 5.92 -19.23
N LEU A 124 -2.71 5.98 -20.56
CA LEU A 124 -2.26 7.15 -21.30
C LEU A 124 -3.15 8.36 -21.00
N ARG A 125 -4.47 8.16 -20.94
CA ARG A 125 -5.40 9.22 -20.55
C ARG A 125 -5.11 9.75 -19.14
N LEU A 126 -4.78 8.90 -18.17
CA LEU A 126 -4.39 9.31 -16.83
C LEU A 126 -3.07 10.09 -16.81
N PHE A 127 -2.07 9.66 -17.57
CA PHE A 127 -0.80 10.37 -17.74
C PHE A 127 -1.01 11.77 -18.33
N LEU A 128 -1.81 11.87 -19.40
CA LEU A 128 -2.17 13.14 -20.01
C LEU A 128 -2.98 14.03 -19.06
N ARG A 129 -3.89 13.45 -18.28
CA ARG A 129 -4.63 14.19 -17.23
C ARG A 129 -3.68 14.79 -16.19
N LYS A 130 -2.67 14.03 -15.72
CA LYS A 130 -1.65 14.53 -14.78
C LYS A 130 -0.82 15.67 -15.37
N LEU A 131 -0.57 15.65 -16.68
CA LEU A 131 0.10 16.73 -17.39
C LEU A 131 -0.82 17.94 -17.73
N GLY A 132 -2.14 17.82 -17.54
CA GLY A 132 -3.13 18.82 -17.96
C GLY A 132 -3.49 18.79 -19.45
N TYR A 133 -3.18 17.69 -20.13
CA TYR A 133 -3.28 17.48 -21.58
C TYR A 133 -4.27 16.39 -21.98
N GLU A 134 -5.20 16.02 -21.10
CA GLU A 134 -6.21 14.98 -21.33
C GLU A 134 -7.00 15.17 -22.63
N LYS A 135 -7.20 16.42 -23.07
CA LYS A 135 -7.90 16.74 -24.33
C LYS A 135 -7.28 16.11 -25.58
N TYR A 136 -6.00 15.74 -25.53
CA TYR A 136 -5.32 15.07 -26.65
C TYR A 136 -5.45 13.54 -26.59
N ALA A 137 -5.99 12.95 -25.51
CA ALA A 137 -6.07 11.50 -25.34
C ALA A 137 -6.76 10.81 -26.51
N SER A 138 -7.85 11.38 -27.04
CA SER A 138 -8.58 10.82 -28.18
C SER A 138 -7.71 10.69 -29.44
N VAL A 139 -6.73 11.58 -29.64
CA VAL A 139 -5.82 11.55 -30.80
C VAL A 139 -4.82 10.40 -30.67
N PHE A 140 -4.32 10.16 -29.46
CA PHE A 140 -3.45 9.02 -29.19
C PHE A 140 -4.21 7.69 -29.30
N GLU A 141 -5.47 7.66 -28.85
CA GLU A 141 -6.34 6.49 -28.95
C GLU A 141 -6.62 6.11 -30.41
N SER A 142 -6.87 7.10 -31.28
CA SER A 142 -7.05 6.85 -32.72
C SER A 142 -5.80 6.28 -33.40
N GLU A 143 -4.61 6.70 -32.94
CA GLU A 143 -3.32 6.22 -33.47
C GLU A 143 -2.81 4.96 -32.75
N ARG A 144 -3.60 4.40 -31.81
CA ARG A 144 -3.26 3.23 -30.98
C ARG A 144 -1.96 3.40 -30.18
N ILE A 145 -1.61 4.65 -29.88
CA ILE A 145 -0.40 4.97 -29.14
C ILE A 145 -0.66 4.77 -27.66
N GLY A 146 0.12 3.89 -27.04
CA GLY A 146 0.08 3.59 -25.62
C GLY A 146 1.22 4.23 -24.80
N MET A 147 1.23 3.97 -23.50
CA MET A 147 2.32 4.42 -22.61
C MET A 147 3.68 3.78 -22.94
N VAL A 148 3.67 2.61 -23.58
CA VAL A 148 4.89 1.92 -24.02
C VAL A 148 5.46 2.57 -25.27
N GLU A 149 4.61 3.08 -26.16
CA GLU A 149 5.04 3.70 -27.42
C GLU A 149 5.40 5.18 -27.25
N LEU A 150 4.77 5.87 -26.30
CA LEU A 150 4.94 7.31 -26.07
C LEU A 150 6.42 7.76 -25.93
N PRO A 151 7.31 7.05 -25.20
CA PRO A 151 8.73 7.44 -25.10
C PRO A 151 9.48 7.34 -26.43
N TYR A 152 9.01 6.53 -27.37
CA TYR A 152 9.65 6.30 -28.66
C TYR A 152 9.04 7.16 -29.79
N LEU A 153 8.12 8.08 -29.47
CA LEU A 153 7.56 9.00 -30.45
C LEU A 153 8.51 10.17 -30.70
N ASP A 154 8.73 10.42 -31.98
CA ASP A 154 9.45 11.60 -32.43
C ASP A 154 8.58 12.86 -32.41
N GLU A 155 9.25 14.00 -32.30
CA GLU A 155 8.65 15.32 -32.27
C GLU A 155 7.77 15.58 -33.51
N GLU A 156 8.21 15.12 -34.68
CA GLU A 156 7.51 15.30 -35.96
C GLU A 156 6.17 14.54 -35.99
N ARG A 157 6.14 13.34 -35.39
CA ARG A 157 4.93 12.52 -35.35
C ARG A 157 3.86 13.15 -34.45
N LEU A 158 4.26 13.71 -33.31
CA LEU A 158 3.38 14.48 -32.43
C LEU A 158 2.86 15.76 -33.10
N GLN A 159 3.68 16.44 -33.90
CA GLN A 159 3.26 17.60 -34.68
C GLN A 159 2.21 17.24 -35.74
N LYS A 160 2.40 16.11 -36.44
CA LYS A 160 1.46 15.62 -37.45
C LYS A 160 0.09 15.24 -36.86
N MET A 161 0.06 14.85 -35.59
CA MET A 161 -1.16 14.63 -34.81
C MET A 161 -1.84 15.92 -34.32
N GLY A 162 -1.31 17.10 -34.67
CA GLY A 162 -1.90 18.40 -34.32
C GLY A 162 -1.57 18.88 -32.90
N ILE A 163 -0.53 18.32 -32.26
CA ILE A 163 -0.12 18.72 -30.91
C ILE A 163 0.85 19.90 -31.01
N PRO A 164 0.57 21.05 -30.35
CA PRO A 164 1.42 22.22 -30.41
C PRO A 164 2.76 22.00 -29.69
N LEU A 165 3.78 22.79 -30.04
CA LEU A 165 5.17 22.67 -29.59
C LEU A 165 5.32 22.53 -28.05
N GLY A 166 4.61 23.35 -27.27
CA GLY A 166 4.71 23.31 -25.80
C GLY A 166 4.30 21.97 -25.17
N PRO A 167 3.04 21.52 -25.35
CA PRO A 167 2.60 20.22 -24.87
C PRO A 167 3.45 19.05 -25.38
N ARG A 168 3.86 19.11 -26.64
CA ARG A 168 4.70 18.10 -27.29
C ARG A 168 6.02 17.87 -26.57
N LEU A 169 6.79 18.94 -26.33
CA LEU A 169 8.06 18.86 -25.60
C LEU A 169 7.87 18.33 -24.18
N ARG A 170 6.83 18.81 -23.49
CA ARG A 170 6.54 18.40 -22.11
C ARG A 170 6.17 16.91 -22.02
N MET A 171 5.38 16.40 -22.96
CA MET A 171 4.99 14.99 -23.01
C MET A 171 6.18 14.08 -23.31
N MET A 172 7.03 14.45 -24.27
CA MET A 172 8.25 13.70 -24.59
C MET A 172 9.20 13.65 -23.40
N GLN A 173 9.42 14.79 -22.73
CA GLN A 173 10.30 14.87 -21.57
C GLN A 173 9.78 14.03 -20.39
N GLU A 174 8.48 14.10 -20.09
CA GLU A 174 7.87 13.35 -18.99
C GLU A 174 7.81 11.84 -19.27
N ALA A 175 7.59 11.45 -20.54
CA ALA A 175 7.62 10.06 -20.96
C ALA A 175 9.02 9.44 -20.80
N GLN A 176 10.07 10.21 -21.10
CA GLN A 176 11.46 9.77 -20.93
C GLN A 176 11.86 9.61 -19.45
N ILE A 177 11.40 10.53 -18.58
CA ILE A 177 11.65 10.43 -17.12
C ILE A 177 10.97 9.18 -16.54
N SER A 178 9.80 8.80 -17.07
CA SER A 178 9.05 7.62 -16.65
C SER A 178 9.74 6.29 -17.01
N VAL A 179 10.64 6.28 -18.00
CA VAL A 179 11.42 5.09 -18.41
C VAL A 179 12.73 4.96 -17.63
N CYS A 180 13.36 6.09 -17.25
CA CYS A 180 14.66 6.08 -16.55
C CYS A 180 14.56 5.84 -15.03
N LYS A 181 13.36 5.98 -14.42
CA LYS A 181 13.12 5.65 -13.01
C LYS A 181 12.46 4.27 -12.89
N ASP A 182 13.28 3.23 -12.97
CA ASP A 182 13.00 1.88 -12.47
C ASP A 182 11.56 1.36 -12.64
N ASN A 183 11.13 0.91 -13.84
CA ASN A 183 9.97 0.02 -14.08
C ASN A 183 8.70 0.24 -13.21
N THR A 184 8.48 1.45 -12.69
CA THR A 184 7.46 1.76 -11.71
C THR A 184 6.82 3.03 -12.20
N LEU A 185 5.63 2.88 -12.79
CA LEU A 185 4.74 4.00 -13.06
C LEU A 185 4.38 4.63 -11.71
N CYS A 186 5.13 5.65 -11.31
CA CYS A 186 4.82 6.44 -10.12
C CYS A 186 3.59 7.32 -10.42
N ILE A 187 2.41 6.72 -10.26
CA ILE A 187 1.15 7.45 -10.14
C ILE A 187 1.13 8.05 -8.73
N VAL A 188 1.75 9.22 -8.60
CA VAL A 188 1.51 10.16 -7.49
C VAL A 188 0.49 11.19 -7.95
#